data_AF-A0A7W1A0D1-F1
#
_entry.id   AF-A0A7W1A0D1-F1
#
_cell.length_a   1.000
_cell.length_b   1.000
_cell.length_c   1.000
_cell.angle_alpha   90.00
_cell.angle_beta   90.00
_cell.angle_gamma   90.00
#
_symmetry.space_group_name_H-M   'P 1'
#
loop_
_entity.id
_entity.type
_entity.pdbx_description
1 polymer ?
#
loop_
_entity_poly.entity_id
_entity_poly.type
_entity_poly.pdbx_seq_one_letter_code
_entity_poly.pdbx_strand_id
1 'polypeptide(L)'
;MKTTVVLSLLASAVVIAALPREPAYGADPCKRTKFETRLVADACAAGGTPRAKDVMKKWVKDVKSKQAGLECATCHSKLAPTYDLKPDGLATFKKLGGQ
;
A
#
# COMPACT_ATOMS: atom_id res chain seq x y z
N MET A 1 1.99 -68.07 -5.62
CA MET A 1 0.69 -67.35 -5.72
C MET A 1 0.99 -65.87 -5.87
N LYS A 2 0.44 -65.25 -6.92
CA LYS A 2 0.64 -63.84 -7.28
C LYS A 2 -0.39 -63.00 -6.53
N THR A 3 0.04 -61.92 -5.86
CA THR A 3 -0.91 -60.91 -5.34
C THR A 3 -0.38 -59.52 -5.69
N THR A 4 -0.80 -59.07 -6.85
CA THR A 4 -0.67 -57.70 -7.34
C THR A 4 -1.54 -56.78 -6.47
N VAL A 5 -0.94 -55.81 -5.79
CA VAL A 5 -1.68 -54.71 -5.16
C VAL A 5 -1.38 -53.43 -5.94
N VAL A 6 -2.30 -53.07 -6.83
CA VAL A 6 -2.38 -51.75 -7.43
C VAL A 6 -3.12 -50.87 -6.42
N LEU A 7 -2.40 -50.01 -5.69
CA LEU A 7 -3.03 -49.04 -4.79
C LEU A 7 -2.84 -47.63 -5.35
N SER A 8 -3.98 -47.09 -5.78
CA SER A 8 -4.20 -45.88 -6.54
C SER A 8 -3.56 -44.62 -5.96
N LEU A 9 -2.80 -43.90 -6.78
CA LEU A 9 -2.47 -42.49 -6.56
C LEU A 9 -3.74 -41.66 -6.77
N LEU A 10 -4.40 -41.25 -5.68
CA LEU A 10 -5.35 -40.14 -5.72
C LEU A 10 -4.56 -38.83 -5.75
N ALA A 11 -4.41 -38.26 -6.95
CA ALA A 11 -3.97 -36.90 -7.14
C ALA A 11 -5.08 -35.93 -6.71
N SER A 12 -5.02 -35.46 -5.46
CA SER A 12 -5.88 -34.38 -4.98
C SER A 12 -5.46 -33.06 -5.64
N ALA A 13 -6.12 -32.70 -6.75
CA ALA A 13 -6.03 -31.37 -7.33
C ALA A 13 -6.71 -30.37 -6.38
N VAL A 14 -5.89 -29.67 -5.58
CA VAL A 14 -6.35 -28.52 -4.80
C VAL A 14 -6.64 -27.39 -5.78
N VAL A 15 -7.90 -27.28 -6.19
CA VAL A 15 -8.41 -26.10 -6.90
C VAL A 15 -8.42 -24.95 -5.90
N ILE A 16 -7.40 -24.11 -5.94
CA ILE A 16 -7.42 -22.81 -5.25
C ILE A 16 -8.47 -21.98 -5.96
N ALA A 17 -9.70 -22.02 -5.44
CA ALA A 17 -10.77 -21.14 -5.88
C ALA A 17 -10.28 -19.70 -5.76
N ALA A 18 -10.19 -19.00 -6.89
CA ALA A 18 -10.01 -17.56 -6.94
C ALA A 18 -11.28 -16.90 -6.40
N LEU A 19 -11.45 -16.90 -5.09
CA LEU A 19 -12.49 -16.12 -4.43
C LEU A 19 -12.24 -14.65 -4.78
N PRO A 20 -13.27 -13.90 -5.20
CA PRO A 20 -13.16 -12.46 -5.31
C PRO A 20 -12.73 -11.93 -3.94
N ARG A 21 -11.61 -11.20 -3.89
CA ARG A 21 -11.26 -10.40 -2.71
C ARG A 21 -12.38 -9.38 -2.56
N GLU A 22 -13.26 -9.58 -1.59
CA GLU A 22 -14.22 -8.55 -1.22
C GLU A 22 -13.44 -7.26 -0.92
N PRO A 23 -13.83 -6.10 -1.48
CA PRO A 23 -13.24 -4.83 -1.06
C PRO A 23 -13.46 -4.74 0.45
N ALA A 24 -12.37 -4.58 1.21
CA ALA A 24 -12.45 -4.40 2.64
C ALA A 24 -13.43 -3.26 2.93
N TYR A 25 -14.65 -3.62 3.34
CA TYR A 25 -15.67 -2.69 3.79
C TYR A 25 -15.05 -1.89 4.95
N GLY A 26 -14.70 -0.62 4.70
CA GLY A 26 -14.28 0.32 5.76
C GLY A 26 -13.06 1.20 5.49
N ALA A 27 -12.33 1.06 4.38
CA ALA A 27 -11.25 2.00 4.07
C ALA A 27 -11.78 3.20 3.26
N ASP A 28 -11.75 4.40 3.86
CA ASP A 28 -12.09 5.64 3.14
C ASP A 28 -11.25 5.75 1.86
N PRO A 29 -11.86 5.87 0.66
CA PRO A 29 -11.10 6.05 -0.57
C PRO A 29 -10.27 7.32 -0.48
N CYS A 30 -9.07 7.32 -1.07
CA CYS A 30 -8.30 8.57 -1.12
C CYS A 30 -9.07 9.61 -1.90
N LYS A 31 -9.17 10.81 -1.32
CA LYS A 31 -9.88 11.93 -1.96
C LYS A 31 -9.18 12.43 -3.22
N ARG A 32 -7.88 12.17 -3.37
CA ARG A 32 -7.12 12.54 -4.57
C ARG A 32 -7.36 11.53 -5.69
N THR A 33 -7.60 12.07 -6.88
CA THR A 33 -7.79 11.30 -8.11
C THR A 33 -6.53 11.20 -8.96
N LYS A 34 -5.51 12.02 -8.65
CA LYS A 34 -4.20 12.01 -9.31
C LYS A 34 -3.11 11.77 -8.28
N PHE A 35 -2.23 10.81 -8.58
CA PHE A 35 -1.08 10.47 -7.77
C PHE A 35 0.19 10.72 -8.56
N GLU A 36 1.05 11.57 -8.03
CA GLU A 36 2.32 11.96 -8.63
C GLU A 36 3.47 11.00 -8.26
N THR A 37 3.16 9.97 -7.46
CA THR A 37 4.11 9.05 -6.81
C THR A 37 3.52 7.65 -6.78
N ARG A 38 4.32 6.63 -7.10
CA ARG A 38 3.86 5.24 -7.06
C ARG A 38 3.53 4.77 -5.65
N LEU A 39 4.32 5.19 -4.65
CA LEU A 39 4.14 4.77 -3.26
C LEU A 39 2.71 5.03 -2.74
N VAL A 40 2.19 6.23 -3.00
CA VAL A 40 0.84 6.61 -2.54
C VAL A 40 -0.24 6.04 -3.45
N ALA A 41 0.00 5.97 -4.77
CA ALA A 41 -0.94 5.39 -5.74
C ALA A 41 -1.26 3.93 -5.39
N ASP A 42 -0.22 3.11 -5.24
CA ASP A 42 -0.34 1.68 -4.99
C ASP A 42 -0.97 1.41 -3.61
N ALA A 43 -0.55 2.17 -2.60
CA ALA A 43 -1.11 2.06 -1.25
C ALA A 43 -2.58 2.46 -1.21
N CYS A 44 -2.96 3.52 -1.94
CA CYS A 44 -4.34 3.93 -2.05
C CYS A 44 -5.20 2.87 -2.74
N ALA A 45 -4.73 2.32 -3.86
CA ALA A 45 -5.44 1.26 -4.58
C ALA A 45 -5.61 -0.01 -3.72
N ALA A 46 -4.64 -0.32 -2.86
CA ALA A 46 -4.66 -1.50 -2.01
C ALA A 46 -5.55 -1.38 -0.76
N GLY A 47 -5.75 -0.17 -0.21
CA GLY A 47 -6.43 -0.03 1.07
C GLY A 47 -6.82 1.39 1.46
N GLY A 48 -7.05 2.25 0.47
CA GLY A 48 -7.53 3.61 0.65
C GLY A 48 -6.63 4.52 1.48
N THR A 49 -7.24 5.54 2.06
CA THR A 49 -6.59 6.57 2.89
C THR A 49 -5.82 5.98 4.08
N PRO A 50 -6.35 4.97 4.82
CA PRO A 50 -5.60 4.38 5.93
C PRO A 50 -4.26 3.78 5.46
N ARG A 51 -4.29 2.97 4.39
CA ARG A 51 -3.08 2.33 3.85
C ARG A 51 -2.10 3.36 3.29
N ALA A 52 -2.59 4.38 2.58
CA ALA A 52 -1.77 5.48 2.08
C ALA A 52 -1.09 6.26 3.22
N LYS A 53 -1.79 6.51 4.33
CA LYS A 53 -1.24 7.16 5.51
C LYS A 53 -0.15 6.31 6.16
N ASP A 54 -0.36 5.01 6.28
CA ASP A 54 0.59 4.11 6.94
C ASP A 54 1.90 3.97 6.16
N VAL A 55 1.84 3.83 4.83
CA VAL A 55 3.07 3.81 4.02
C VAL A 55 3.82 5.13 4.12
N MET A 56 3.11 6.25 4.21
CA MET A 56 3.74 7.56 4.29
C MET A 56 4.36 7.82 5.67
N LYS A 57 3.70 7.39 6.74
CA LYS A 57 4.28 7.40 8.10
C LYS A 57 5.56 6.56 8.15
N LYS A 58 5.54 5.38 7.54
CA LYS A 58 6.73 4.52 7.47
C LYS A 58 7.86 5.22 6.71
N TRP A 59 7.56 5.78 5.53
CA TRP A 59 8.54 6.53 4.75
C TRP A 59 9.12 7.71 5.53
N VAL A 60 8.29 8.53 6.19
CA VAL A 60 8.75 9.65 7.02
C VAL A 60 9.67 9.15 8.14
N LYS A 61 9.32 8.04 8.82
CA LYS A 61 10.16 7.45 9.86
C LYS A 61 11.52 7.01 9.31
N ASP A 62 11.51 6.38 8.13
CA ASP A 62 12.73 5.90 7.47
C ASP A 62 13.61 7.10 7.02
N VAL A 63 13.02 8.20 6.52
CA VAL A 63 13.76 9.41 6.14
C VAL A 63 14.23 10.22 7.35
N LYS A 64 13.47 10.24 8.46
CA LYS A 64 13.87 10.92 9.71
C LYS A 64 15.21 10.42 10.25
N SER A 65 15.58 9.18 9.96
CA SER A 65 16.90 8.64 10.31
C SER A 65 18.07 9.38 9.62
N LYS A 66 17.79 10.06 8.50
CA LYS A 66 18.76 10.81 7.67
C LYS A 66 18.55 12.32 7.74
N GLN A 67 17.33 12.76 8.01
CA GLN A 67 16.97 14.17 8.11
C GLN A 67 16.03 14.40 9.30
N ALA A 68 16.59 14.96 10.38
CA ALA A 68 15.81 15.32 11.55
C ALA A 68 14.76 16.40 11.22
N GLY A 69 13.60 16.34 11.89
CA GLY A 69 12.56 17.37 11.78
C GLY A 69 11.60 17.27 10.59
N LEU A 70 11.63 16.19 9.81
CA LEU A 70 10.66 15.96 8.73
C LEU A 70 9.27 15.61 9.30
N GLU A 71 8.30 16.51 9.24
CA GLU A 71 6.93 16.24 9.69
C GLU A 71 5.95 16.18 8.52
N CYS A 72 4.74 15.67 8.76
CA CYS A 72 3.67 15.68 7.76
C CYS A 72 3.42 17.10 7.20
N ALA A 73 3.52 18.11 8.08
CA ALA A 73 3.38 19.52 7.73
C ALA A 73 4.52 20.07 6.86
N THR A 74 5.63 19.35 6.70
CA THR A 74 6.71 19.74 5.78
C THR A 74 6.21 19.68 4.33
N CYS A 75 5.44 18.64 3.96
CA CYS A 75 4.94 18.48 2.59
C CYS A 75 3.47 18.87 2.42
N HIS A 76 2.68 18.85 3.48
CA HIS A 76 1.23 19.07 3.43
C HIS A 76 0.82 20.45 3.93
N SER A 77 -0.11 21.09 3.21
CA SER A 77 -0.76 22.33 3.61
C SER A 77 -1.99 22.07 4.48
N LYS A 78 -2.64 20.92 4.29
CA LYS A 78 -3.68 20.38 5.17
C LYS A 78 -3.47 18.89 5.37
N LEU A 79 -3.77 18.38 6.56
CA LEU A 79 -3.75 16.94 6.84
C LEU A 79 -5.13 16.34 6.54
N ALA A 80 -5.48 15.23 7.20
CA ALA A 80 -6.78 14.61 7.05
C ALA A 80 -7.93 15.63 7.12
N PRO A 81 -8.99 15.47 6.30
CA PRO A 81 -9.23 14.33 5.41
C PRO A 81 -8.67 14.49 3.98
N THR A 82 -8.26 15.69 3.57
CA THR A 82 -7.90 15.97 2.16
C THR A 82 -6.42 15.73 1.85
N TYR A 83 -5.56 15.90 2.86
CA TYR A 83 -4.10 15.78 2.72
C TYR A 83 -3.53 16.69 1.63
N ASP A 84 -4.00 17.92 1.50
CA ASP A 84 -3.55 18.85 0.46
C ASP A 84 -2.03 19.06 0.52
N LEU A 85 -1.37 19.07 -0.64
CA LEU A 85 0.08 19.34 -0.72
C LEU A 85 0.33 20.84 -0.62
N LYS A 86 1.50 21.20 -0.08
CA LYS A 86 2.10 22.50 -0.35
C LYS A 86 2.59 22.57 -1.80
N PRO A 87 2.78 23.77 -2.38
CA PRO A 87 3.33 23.92 -3.74
C PRO A 87 4.65 23.17 -3.97
N ASP A 88 5.50 23.11 -2.96
CA ASP A 88 6.81 22.45 -2.97
C ASP A 88 6.80 21.04 -2.35
N GLY A 89 5.65 20.56 -1.86
CA GLY A 89 5.56 19.31 -1.10
C GLY A 89 6.02 18.08 -1.89
N LEU A 90 5.67 18.01 -3.18
CA LEU A 90 6.10 16.92 -4.06
C LEU A 90 7.61 17.00 -4.37
N ALA A 91 8.12 18.20 -4.63
CA ALA A 91 9.54 18.42 -4.89
C ALA A 91 10.38 18.03 -3.67
N THR A 92 9.93 18.41 -2.48
CA THR A 92 10.52 18.00 -1.21
C THR A 92 10.49 16.49 -1.02
N PHE A 93 9.34 15.83 -1.25
CA PHE A 93 9.24 14.36 -1.19
C PHE A 93 10.25 13.66 -2.12
N LYS A 94 10.36 14.11 -3.38
CA LYS A 94 11.30 13.55 -4.37
C LYS A 94 12.76 13.80 -3.98
N LYS A 95 13.09 15.01 -3.50
CA LYS A 95 14.44 15.36 -3.01
C LYS A 95 14.89 14.44 -1.87
N LEU A 96 13.94 13.93 -1.08
CA LEU A 96 14.17 13.02 0.03
C LEU A 96 14.13 11.54 -0.36
N GLY A 97 14.09 11.24 -1.67
CA GLY A 97 14.13 9.87 -2.20
C GLY A 97 12.79 9.16 -2.25
N GLY A 98 11.68 9.89 -2.10
CA GLY A 98 10.34 9.36 -2.32
C GLY A 98 10.06 9.04 -3.80
N GLN A 99 9.30 7.97 -4.07
CA GLN A 99 8.96 7.46 -5.41
C GLN A 99 7.45 7.30 -5.62
#